data_AF-A0A146KWA7-F1
#
_entry.id   AF-A0A146KWA7-F1
#
_cell.length_a   1.000
_cell.length_b   1.000
_cell.length_c   1.000
_cell.angle_alpha   90.00
_cell.angle_beta   90.00
_cell.angle_gamma   90.00
#
_symmetry.space_group_name_H-M   'P 1'
#
loop_
_entity.id
_entity.type
_entity.pdbx_description
1 polymer ?
#
loop_
_entity_poly.entity_id
_entity_poly.type
_entity_poly.pdbx_seq_one_letter_code
_entity_poly.pdbx_strand_id
1 'polypeptide(L)'
;YVFEYKSHNPAEPVIQQVAAQLQEQYQGSGDCPWYEYMAEGRTVLEEQNEHDFGRPSADTDKLYMSIGDKDVIEVTHPAPSDETDSSRLEGCPRLHLGPIACGQGVSRDARLREAFSRTSNALAFDYESDSVVESIVGNCRDSWALVRGIADYKDGQRKGPWQPFASLAAAAVTKAIICAMEPPSD
;
A
#
# COMPACT_ATOMS: atom_id res chain seq x y z
N TYR A 1 -24.10 6.99 4.75
CA TYR A 1 -23.81 7.62 3.45
C TYR A 1 -24.25 6.66 2.35
N VAL A 2 -24.74 7.17 1.21
CA VAL A 2 -24.97 6.37 0.00
C VAL A 2 -23.87 6.78 -0.97
N PHE A 3 -23.09 5.83 -1.45
CA PHE A 3 -21.96 6.08 -2.34
C PHE A 3 -22.25 5.47 -3.71
N GLU A 4 -22.01 6.24 -4.76
CA GLU A 4 -21.94 5.74 -6.13
C GLU A 4 -20.45 5.50 -6.45
N TYR A 5 -20.09 4.26 -6.75
CA TYR A 5 -18.71 3.88 -7.06
C TYR A 5 -18.67 2.74 -8.06
N LYS A 6 -17.54 2.62 -8.77
CA LYS A 6 -17.23 1.49 -9.66
C LYS A 6 -16.22 0.58 -8.98
N SER A 7 -16.33 -0.71 -9.26
CA SER A 7 -15.33 -1.71 -8.85
C SER A 7 -14.68 -2.30 -10.08
N HIS A 8 -13.35 -2.33 -10.08
CA HIS A 8 -12.54 -2.91 -11.15
C HIS A 8 -11.66 -4.01 -10.58
N ASN A 9 -11.66 -5.16 -11.24
CA ASN A 9 -10.75 -6.26 -10.98
C ASN A 9 -10.18 -6.74 -12.32
N PRO A 10 -8.95 -7.26 -12.36
CA PRO A 10 -8.46 -7.98 -13.54
C PRO A 10 -9.33 -9.21 -13.82
N ALA A 11 -9.48 -9.56 -15.09
CA ALA A 11 -10.12 -10.81 -15.49
C ALA A 11 -9.25 -12.02 -15.11
N GLU A 12 -7.94 -11.86 -15.18
CA GLU A 12 -6.93 -12.85 -14.84
C GLU A 12 -6.09 -12.35 -13.65
N PRO A 13 -6.40 -12.77 -12.41
CA PRO A 13 -5.75 -12.26 -11.20
C PRO A 13 -4.39 -12.90 -10.93
N VAL A 14 -3.60 -13.17 -11.97
CA VAL A 14 -2.30 -13.88 -11.87
C VAL A 14 -1.33 -13.13 -10.95
N ILE A 15 -1.25 -11.81 -11.11
CA ILE A 15 -0.36 -10.97 -10.29
C ILE A 15 -0.79 -10.99 -8.81
N GLN A 16 -2.10 -10.95 -8.55
CA GLN A 16 -2.66 -11.04 -7.19
C GLN A 16 -2.40 -12.41 -6.56
N GLN A 17 -2.47 -13.49 -7.35
CA GLN A 17 -2.18 -14.85 -6.88
C GLN A 17 -0.71 -15.00 -6.48
N VAL A 18 0.22 -14.46 -7.27
CA VAL A 18 1.64 -14.44 -6.91
C VAL A 18 1.87 -13.63 -5.62
N ALA A 19 1.22 -12.47 -5.48
CA ALA A 19 1.30 -11.68 -4.26
C ALA A 19 0.72 -12.41 -3.03
N ALA A 20 -0.35 -13.19 -3.20
CA ALA A 20 -0.93 -14.02 -2.14
C ALA A 20 0.01 -15.15 -1.72
N GLN A 21 0.66 -15.82 -2.67
CA GLN A 21 1.67 -16.84 -2.38
C GLN A 21 2.85 -16.26 -1.59
N LEU A 22 3.35 -15.08 -1.98
CA LEU A 22 4.41 -14.39 -1.24
C LEU A 22 3.98 -14.03 0.20
N GLN A 23 2.72 -13.59 0.38
CA GLN A 23 2.18 -13.30 1.71
C GLN A 23 2.06 -14.57 2.57
N GLU A 24 1.60 -15.68 2.00
CA GLU A 24 1.49 -16.97 2.69
C GLU A 24 2.86 -17.54 3.07
N GLN A 25 3.85 -17.44 2.18
CA GLN A 25 5.23 -17.83 2.46
C GLN A 25 5.81 -17.03 3.62
N TYR A 26 5.61 -15.71 3.62
CA TYR A 26 6.04 -14.87 4.73
C TYR A 26 5.39 -15.27 6.06
N GLN A 27 4.09 -15.58 6.07
CA GLN A 27 3.39 -16.01 7.28
C GLN A 27 3.82 -17.40 7.76
N GLY A 28 4.19 -18.30 6.85
CA GLY A 28 4.56 -19.68 7.17
C GLY A 28 6.03 -19.88 7.53
N SER A 29 6.95 -19.27 6.78
CA SER A 29 8.41 -19.46 6.92
C SER A 29 9.17 -18.20 7.31
N GLY A 30 8.53 -17.03 7.29
CA GLY A 30 9.20 -15.73 7.51
C GLY A 30 9.96 -15.21 6.28
N ASP A 31 9.85 -15.88 5.12
CA ASP A 31 10.50 -15.46 3.90
C ASP A 31 9.94 -14.10 3.41
N CYS A 32 10.80 -13.08 3.39
CA CYS A 32 10.46 -11.67 3.09
C CYS A 32 11.40 -11.14 1.98
N PRO A 33 11.30 -11.62 0.72
CA PRO A 33 12.23 -11.24 -0.34
C PRO A 33 12.24 -9.74 -0.63
N TRP A 34 11.08 -9.07 -0.45
CA TRP A 34 11.00 -7.62 -0.60
C TRP A 34 11.86 -6.86 0.43
N TYR A 35 12.15 -7.42 1.60
CA TYR A 35 13.05 -6.76 2.55
C TYR A 35 14.49 -6.71 2.05
N GLU A 36 14.97 -7.79 1.43
CA GLU A 36 16.29 -7.82 0.80
C GLU A 36 16.36 -6.83 -0.36
N TYR A 37 15.32 -6.79 -1.21
CA TYR A 37 15.26 -5.83 -2.31
C TYR A 37 15.16 -4.37 -1.86
N MET A 38 14.55 -4.11 -0.71
CA MET A 38 14.60 -2.78 -0.10
C MET A 38 16.01 -2.43 0.35
N ALA A 39 16.74 -3.37 0.99
CA ALA A 39 18.12 -3.14 1.42
C ALA A 39 19.03 -2.85 0.21
N GLU A 40 18.92 -3.65 -0.85
CA GLU A 40 19.64 -3.42 -2.11
C GLU A 40 19.30 -2.06 -2.72
N GLY A 41 18.00 -1.74 -2.83
CA GLY A 41 17.53 -0.49 -3.39
C GLY A 41 18.02 0.73 -2.60
N ARG A 42 18.08 0.63 -1.27
CA ARG A 42 18.68 1.68 -0.42
C ARG A 42 20.13 1.91 -0.76
N THR A 43 20.95 0.87 -0.84
CA THR A 43 22.37 1.02 -1.18
C THR A 43 22.56 1.69 -2.54
N VAL A 44 21.73 1.36 -3.53
CA VAL A 44 21.79 2.00 -4.86
C VAL A 44 21.36 3.47 -4.81
N LEU A 45 20.35 3.79 -4.01
CA LEU A 45 19.77 5.14 -3.93
C LEU A 45 20.52 6.06 -2.95
N GLU A 46 21.32 5.53 -2.03
CA GLU A 46 22.15 6.30 -1.10
C GLU A 46 23.14 7.24 -1.83
N GLU A 47 23.54 6.90 -3.06
CA GLU A 47 24.39 7.74 -3.90
C GLU A 47 23.64 8.96 -4.49
N GLN A 48 22.31 8.90 -4.54
CA GLN A 48 21.44 9.93 -5.12
C GLN A 48 20.90 10.84 -4.00
N ASN A 49 21.66 11.88 -3.64
CA ASN A 49 21.44 12.82 -2.52
C ASN A 49 20.09 13.59 -2.45
N GLU A 50 19.05 13.21 -3.20
CA GLU A 50 17.78 13.96 -3.26
C GLU A 50 16.78 13.55 -2.17
N HIS A 51 16.70 12.26 -1.82
CA HIS A 51 15.69 11.72 -0.90
C HIS A 51 16.27 10.66 0.05
N ASP A 52 15.78 10.63 1.29
CA ASP A 52 16.09 9.58 2.26
C ASP A 52 15.06 8.45 2.15
N PHE A 53 15.49 7.30 1.63
CA PHE A 53 14.68 6.08 1.46
C PHE A 53 14.70 5.17 2.70
N GLY A 54 15.42 5.55 3.76
CA GLY A 54 15.42 4.87 5.04
C GLY A 54 14.05 4.93 5.72
N ARG A 55 13.80 4.01 6.65
CA ARG A 55 12.58 4.03 7.46
C ARG A 55 12.60 5.29 8.33
N PRO A 56 11.58 6.17 8.25
CA PRO A 56 11.51 7.34 9.11
C PRO A 56 11.44 6.96 10.60
N SER A 57 11.82 7.89 11.46
CA SER A 57 11.73 7.71 12.90
C SER A 57 10.28 7.47 13.36
N ALA A 58 10.11 6.63 14.38
CA ALA A 58 8.80 6.22 14.89
C ALA A 58 7.96 7.39 15.43
N ASP A 59 8.59 8.49 15.86
CA ASP A 59 7.91 9.72 16.29
C ASP A 59 7.22 10.49 15.16
N THR A 60 7.58 10.18 13.91
CA THR A 60 6.93 10.73 12.71
C THR A 60 5.72 9.91 12.26
N ASP A 61 5.55 8.70 12.80
CA ASP A 61 4.35 7.89 12.61
C ASP A 61 3.24 8.41 13.55
N LYS A 62 2.34 9.24 13.03
CA LYS A 62 1.33 9.93 13.83
C LYS A 62 -0.06 9.72 13.29
N LEU A 63 -0.93 9.15 14.12
CA LEU A 63 -2.33 8.95 13.82
C LEU A 63 -3.17 10.10 14.38
N TYR A 64 -4.08 10.62 13.57
CA TYR A 64 -4.98 11.71 13.94
C TYR A 64 -6.44 11.30 13.75
N MET A 65 -7.29 11.69 14.70
CA MET A 65 -8.74 11.48 14.65
C MET A 65 -9.47 12.82 14.68
N SER A 66 -10.48 13.00 13.83
CA SER A 66 -11.33 14.18 13.83
C SER A 66 -12.35 14.14 14.98
N ILE A 67 -12.41 15.21 15.77
CA ILE A 67 -13.44 15.44 16.80
C ILE A 67 -14.30 16.61 16.34
N GLY A 68 -15.56 16.34 16.01
CA GLY A 68 -16.46 17.36 15.45
C GLY A 68 -16.06 17.77 14.03
N ASP A 69 -16.25 19.05 13.70
CA ASP A 69 -16.08 19.54 12.32
C ASP A 69 -14.71 20.17 12.03
N LYS A 70 -13.95 20.59 13.06
CA LYS A 70 -12.68 21.32 12.86
C LYS A 70 -11.53 20.82 13.71
N ASP A 71 -11.81 20.12 14.81
CA ASP A 71 -10.76 19.71 15.73
C ASP A 71 -10.22 18.33 15.32
N VAL A 72 -8.91 18.16 15.46
CA VAL A 72 -8.22 16.89 15.29
C VAL A 72 -7.36 16.64 16.51
N ILE A 73 -7.35 15.41 16.99
CA ILE A 73 -6.48 14.98 18.09
C ILE A 73 -5.50 13.94 17.59
N GLU A 74 -4.28 13.97 18.13
CA GLU A 74 -3.33 12.87 17.98
C GLU A 74 -3.82 11.71 18.86
N VAL A 75 -3.86 10.50 18.31
CA VAL A 75 -4.30 9.29 19.00
C VAL A 75 -3.21 8.23 18.90
N THR A 76 -3.17 7.35 19.91
CA THR A 76 -2.29 6.18 19.88
C THR A 76 -2.78 5.18 18.83
N HIS A 77 -1.84 4.53 18.14
CA HIS A 77 -2.15 3.43 17.23
C HIS A 77 -2.86 2.29 17.98
N PRO A 78 -3.82 1.62 17.33
CA PRO A 78 -4.42 0.41 17.89
C PRO A 78 -3.35 -0.63 18.21
N ALA A 79 -3.57 -1.40 19.28
CA ALA A 79 -2.72 -2.55 19.55
C ALA A 79 -2.83 -3.54 18.36
N PRO A 80 -1.72 -4.20 17.99
CA PRO A 80 -1.75 -5.23 16.97
C PRO A 80 -2.80 -6.28 17.28
N SER A 81 -3.68 -6.56 16.32
CA SER A 81 -4.78 -7.50 16.51
C SER A 81 -4.44 -8.94 16.10
N ASP A 82 -3.25 -9.17 15.52
CA ASP A 82 -2.87 -10.47 14.96
C ASP A 82 -1.50 -10.98 15.44
N GLU A 83 -1.38 -12.30 15.54
CA GLU A 83 -0.15 -12.99 15.98
C GLU A 83 1.05 -12.68 15.07
N THR A 84 0.76 -12.39 13.80
CA THR A 84 1.70 -11.96 12.75
C THR A 84 2.50 -10.71 13.09
N ASP A 85 1.99 -9.82 13.95
CA ASP A 85 2.76 -8.63 14.34
C ASP A 85 3.82 -8.92 15.42
N SER A 86 3.64 -10.00 16.19
CA SER A 86 4.59 -10.42 17.22
C SER A 86 5.84 -11.10 16.66
N SER A 87 5.74 -11.69 15.47
CA SER A 87 6.84 -12.36 14.75
C SER A 87 7.44 -11.50 13.63
N ARG A 88 7.05 -10.22 13.52
CA ARG A 88 7.46 -9.36 12.41
C ARG A 88 8.96 -9.02 12.52
N LEU A 89 9.70 -9.31 11.46
CA LEU A 89 11.07 -8.81 11.31
C LEU A 89 11.07 -7.28 11.40
N GLU A 90 11.81 -6.73 12.35
CA GLU A 90 11.90 -5.28 12.53
C GLU A 90 12.35 -4.62 11.23
N GLY A 91 11.57 -3.64 10.75
CA GLY A 91 11.86 -2.95 9.49
C GLY A 91 11.25 -3.57 8.23
N CYS A 92 10.92 -4.88 8.17
CA CYS A 92 10.24 -5.49 7.01
C CYS A 92 8.79 -4.96 6.93
N PRO A 93 8.41 -4.25 5.84
CA PRO A 93 7.03 -3.83 5.64
C PRO A 93 6.12 -5.03 5.47
N ARG A 94 4.87 -4.87 5.90
CA ARG A 94 3.84 -5.90 5.74
C ARG A 94 3.18 -5.77 4.37
N LEU A 95 3.02 -6.90 3.68
CA LEU A 95 2.21 -6.96 2.46
C LEU A 95 0.73 -7.12 2.84
N HIS A 96 -0.12 -6.21 2.35
CA HIS A 96 -1.57 -6.27 2.50
C HIS A 96 -2.23 -6.47 1.14
N LEU A 97 -3.22 -7.35 1.07
CA LEU A 97 -3.97 -7.63 -0.15
C LEU A 97 -5.42 -7.23 0.05
N GLY A 98 -5.92 -6.33 -0.79
CA GLY A 98 -7.30 -5.89 -0.74
C GLY A 98 -7.55 -4.67 -1.63
N PRO A 99 -8.80 -4.16 -1.62
CA PRO A 99 -9.20 -3.05 -2.46
C PRO A 99 -8.44 -1.77 -2.11
N ILE A 100 -7.98 -1.06 -3.14
CA ILE A 100 -7.46 0.31 -3.04
C ILE A 100 -8.54 1.22 -3.63
N ALA A 101 -9.06 2.12 -2.81
CA ALA A 101 -10.04 3.10 -3.23
C ALA A 101 -9.37 4.30 -3.89
N CYS A 102 -10.06 4.93 -4.85
CA CYS A 102 -9.63 6.19 -5.44
C CYS A 102 -10.84 7.14 -5.52
N GLY A 103 -10.60 8.45 -5.37
CA GLY A 103 -11.63 9.47 -5.52
C GLY A 103 -11.45 10.66 -4.58
N GLN A 104 -11.21 11.83 -5.16
CA GLN A 104 -10.87 13.05 -4.40
C GLN A 104 -11.94 13.46 -3.37
N GLY A 105 -13.22 13.27 -3.68
CA GLY A 105 -14.32 13.66 -2.79
C GLY A 105 -14.34 12.87 -1.48
N VAL A 106 -14.07 11.56 -1.56
CA VAL A 106 -14.08 10.66 -0.40
C VAL A 106 -12.76 10.76 0.36
N SER A 107 -11.61 10.81 -0.33
CA SER A 107 -10.29 10.80 0.31
C SER A 107 -10.02 12.03 1.17
N ARG A 108 -10.58 13.19 0.83
CA ARG A 108 -10.32 14.47 1.53
C ARG A 108 -11.03 14.62 2.87
N ASP A 109 -12.21 14.01 3.04
CA ASP A 109 -12.97 14.06 4.29
C ASP A 109 -12.76 12.77 5.10
N ALA A 110 -12.29 12.90 6.34
CA ALA A 110 -11.99 11.73 7.18
C ALA A 110 -13.22 10.87 7.49
N ARG A 111 -14.40 11.48 7.68
CA ARG A 111 -15.66 10.78 7.96
C ARG A 111 -16.17 10.06 6.72
N LEU A 112 -16.08 10.70 5.55
CA LEU A 112 -16.42 10.04 4.28
C LEU A 112 -15.47 8.89 3.97
N ARG A 113 -14.16 9.09 4.16
CA ARG A 113 -13.13 8.06 3.96
C ARG A 113 -13.39 6.83 4.84
N GLU A 114 -13.66 7.04 6.13
CA GLU A 114 -13.99 5.96 7.06
C GLU A 114 -15.30 5.25 6.71
N ALA A 115 -16.35 6.02 6.36
CA ALA A 115 -17.61 5.41 5.96
C ALA A 115 -17.49 4.62 4.65
N PHE A 116 -16.70 5.13 3.70
CA PHE A 116 -16.46 4.46 2.43
C PHE A 116 -15.60 3.22 2.58
N SER A 117 -14.56 3.26 3.43
CA SER A 117 -13.72 2.08 3.68
C SER A 117 -14.54 0.93 4.26
N ARG A 118 -15.46 1.21 5.19
CA ARG A 118 -16.41 0.21 5.72
C ARG A 118 -17.39 -0.32 4.66
N THR A 119 -17.75 0.51 3.68
CA THR A 119 -18.71 0.13 2.62
C THR A 119 -18.06 -0.72 1.52
N SER A 120 -16.85 -0.35 1.13
CA SER A 120 -16.10 -0.96 0.01
C SER A 120 -15.05 -1.99 0.45
N ASN A 121 -14.85 -2.15 1.76
CA ASN A 121 -13.73 -2.89 2.34
C ASN A 121 -12.35 -2.39 1.87
N ALA A 122 -12.24 -1.10 1.52
CA ALA A 122 -10.99 -0.52 1.09
C ALA A 122 -9.95 -0.51 2.22
N LEU A 123 -8.76 -1.02 1.93
CA LEU A 123 -7.63 -1.05 2.86
C LEU A 123 -6.76 0.21 2.75
N ALA A 124 -6.72 0.81 1.57
CA ALA A 124 -5.95 2.00 1.29
C ALA A 124 -6.73 2.92 0.35
N PHE A 125 -6.31 4.19 0.33
CA PHE A 125 -6.78 5.17 -0.63
C PHE A 125 -5.60 5.66 -1.44
N ASP A 126 -5.86 5.90 -2.72
CA ASP A 126 -4.95 6.53 -3.64
C ASP A 126 -5.62 7.78 -4.22
N TYR A 127 -4.81 8.69 -4.74
CA TYR A 127 -5.31 9.98 -5.20
C TYR A 127 -5.79 9.97 -6.66
N GLU A 128 -5.10 9.24 -7.56
CA GLU A 128 -5.21 9.41 -9.02
C GLU A 128 -5.11 8.09 -9.81
N SER A 129 -5.29 6.93 -9.17
CA SER A 129 -5.27 5.63 -9.89
C SER A 129 -6.51 5.37 -10.73
N ASP A 130 -7.61 6.12 -10.55
CA ASP A 130 -8.87 5.94 -11.28
C ASP A 130 -8.68 6.07 -12.80
N SER A 131 -8.03 7.14 -13.27
CA SER A 131 -7.78 7.35 -14.71
C SER A 131 -6.89 6.27 -15.33
N VAL A 132 -5.92 5.77 -14.57
CA VAL A 132 -5.02 4.69 -14.99
C VAL A 132 -5.79 3.37 -15.10
N VAL A 133 -6.61 3.03 -14.11
CA VAL A 133 -7.44 1.83 -14.11
C VAL A 133 -8.49 1.87 -15.22
N GLU A 134 -9.15 3.01 -15.43
CA GLU A 134 -10.09 3.18 -16.56
C GLU A 134 -9.40 2.96 -17.91
N SER A 135 -8.16 3.43 -18.06
CA SER A 135 -7.36 3.17 -19.26
C SER A 135 -6.98 1.70 -19.42
N ILE A 136 -6.51 1.03 -18.36
CA ILE A 136 -6.16 -0.40 -18.37
C ILE A 136 -7.38 -1.25 -18.79
N VAL A 137 -8.53 -0.98 -18.18
CA VAL A 137 -9.80 -1.69 -18.47
C VAL A 137 -10.28 -1.38 -19.89
N GLY A 138 -10.22 -0.12 -20.31
CA GLY A 138 -10.60 0.31 -21.66
C GLY A 138 -9.73 -0.29 -22.78
N ASN A 139 -8.50 -0.66 -22.46
CA ASN A 139 -7.57 -1.34 -23.37
C ASN A 139 -7.60 -2.87 -23.25
N CYS A 140 -8.59 -3.44 -22.55
CA CYS A 140 -8.76 -4.88 -22.37
C CYS A 140 -7.50 -5.57 -21.85
N ARG A 141 -6.83 -4.98 -20.85
CA ARG A 141 -5.74 -5.64 -20.14
C ARG A 141 -6.32 -6.56 -19.08
N ASP A 142 -6.17 -7.86 -19.30
CA ASP A 142 -6.83 -8.87 -18.48
C ASP A 142 -6.10 -9.17 -17.17
N SER A 143 -4.78 -8.94 -17.12
CA SER A 143 -3.95 -9.14 -15.93
C SER A 143 -3.24 -7.84 -15.52
N TRP A 144 -3.57 -7.33 -14.33
CA TRP A 144 -3.00 -6.11 -13.76
C TRP A 144 -3.20 -6.07 -12.24
N ALA A 145 -2.37 -5.31 -11.55
CA ALA A 145 -2.53 -5.02 -10.12
C ALA A 145 -2.04 -3.60 -9.80
N LEU A 146 -2.53 -3.03 -8.70
CA LEU A 146 -1.99 -1.80 -8.13
C LEU A 146 -1.13 -2.15 -6.92
N VAL A 147 0.13 -1.70 -6.93
CA VAL A 147 1.05 -1.83 -5.80
C VAL A 147 1.31 -0.45 -5.23
N ARG A 148 1.00 -0.25 -3.94
CA ARG A 148 1.16 1.02 -3.23
C ARG A 148 1.91 0.82 -1.92
N GLY A 149 2.79 1.76 -1.61
CA GLY A 149 3.38 1.90 -0.28
C GLY A 149 2.60 2.92 0.54
N ILE A 150 2.55 2.73 1.85
CA ILE A 150 1.80 3.60 2.75
C ILE A 150 2.69 4.78 3.19
N ALA A 151 2.36 5.98 2.72
CA ALA A 151 3.09 7.20 3.04
C ALA A 151 2.40 8.07 4.10
N ASP A 152 1.09 7.92 4.29
CA ASP A 152 0.30 8.63 5.29
C ASP A 152 -1.01 7.88 5.61
N TYR A 153 -1.81 8.42 6.54
CA TYR A 153 -3.13 7.91 6.92
C TYR A 153 -4.29 8.42 6.06
N LYS A 154 -4.00 8.87 4.83
CA LYS A 154 -4.97 9.44 3.89
C LYS A 154 -4.84 8.78 2.53
N ASP A 155 -4.21 9.46 1.57
CA ASP A 155 -4.13 9.11 0.15
C ASP A 155 -2.71 9.23 -0.42
N GLY A 156 -1.71 9.38 0.46
CA GLY A 156 -0.30 9.47 0.10
C GLY A 156 0.15 10.81 -0.49
N GLN A 157 -0.74 11.81 -0.66
CA GLN A 157 -0.38 13.11 -1.23
C GLN A 157 0.32 14.05 -0.26
N ARG A 158 0.26 13.77 1.05
CA ARG A 158 0.94 14.60 2.04
C ARG A 158 2.44 14.40 1.89
N LYS A 159 3.13 15.44 1.40
CA LYS A 159 4.59 15.48 1.42
C LYS A 159 5.11 15.27 2.84
N GLY A 160 6.04 14.32 2.98
CA GLY A 160 6.57 13.92 4.27
C GLY A 160 7.67 12.88 4.14
N PRO A 161 8.35 12.55 5.25
CA PRO A 161 9.51 11.66 5.24
C PRO A 161 9.16 10.23 4.85
N TRP A 162 7.89 9.85 4.93
CA TRP A 162 7.41 8.51 4.60
C TRP A 162 7.25 8.24 3.10
N GLN A 163 7.15 9.28 2.26
CA GLN A 163 6.93 9.09 0.81
C GLN A 163 8.08 8.33 0.12
N PRO A 164 9.37 8.67 0.33
CA PRO A 164 10.46 7.92 -0.28
C PRO A 164 10.55 6.48 0.25
N PHE A 165 10.42 6.27 1.57
CA PHE A 165 10.39 4.92 2.14
C PHE A 165 9.25 4.07 1.55
N ALA A 166 8.06 4.65 1.43
CA ALA A 166 6.88 3.99 0.86
C ALA A 166 7.09 3.65 -0.62
N SER A 167 7.71 4.53 -1.41
CA SER A 167 7.97 4.27 -2.83
C SER A 167 8.98 3.13 -3.02
N LEU A 168 10.04 3.10 -2.21
CA LEU A 168 10.98 1.98 -2.20
C LEU A 168 10.32 0.66 -1.79
N ALA A 169 9.49 0.67 -0.74
CA ALA A 169 8.76 -0.52 -0.31
C ALA A 169 7.86 -1.07 -1.43
N ALA A 170 7.13 -0.19 -2.13
CA ALA A 170 6.29 -0.57 -3.27
C ALA A 170 7.11 -1.15 -4.42
N ALA A 171 8.25 -0.54 -4.75
CA ALA A 171 9.16 -1.02 -5.79
C ALA A 171 9.74 -2.40 -5.44
N ALA A 172 10.14 -2.61 -4.19
CA ALA A 172 10.69 -3.89 -3.73
C ALA A 172 9.64 -5.01 -3.75
N VAL A 173 8.40 -4.74 -3.33
CA VAL A 173 7.28 -5.70 -3.47
C VAL A 173 7.01 -6.00 -4.94
N THR A 174 7.03 -4.98 -5.81
CA THR A 174 6.85 -5.17 -7.26
C THR A 174 7.95 -6.08 -7.83
N LYS A 175 9.20 -5.88 -7.43
CA LYS A 175 10.33 -6.75 -7.81
C LYS A 175 10.11 -8.19 -7.33
N ALA A 176 9.68 -8.37 -6.08
CA ALA A 176 9.38 -9.71 -5.54
C ALA A 176 8.29 -10.43 -6.32
N ILE A 177 7.21 -9.73 -6.66
CA ILE A 177 6.15 -10.27 -7.51
C ILE A 177 6.72 -10.69 -8.87
N ILE A 178 7.45 -9.81 -9.56
CA ILE A 178 8.03 -10.10 -10.89
C ILE A 178 8.98 -11.31 -10.83
N CYS A 179 9.83 -11.41 -9.81
CA CYS A 179 10.76 -12.52 -9.65
C CYS A 179 10.07 -13.85 -9.30
N ALA A 180 8.87 -13.80 -8.72
CA ALA A 180 8.08 -14.99 -8.39
C ALA A 180 7.12 -15.40 -9.52
N MET A 181 6.97 -14.60 -10.57
CA MET A 181 6.17 -14.96 -11.73
C MET A 181 6.88 -16.03 -12.56
N GLU A 182 6.10 -16.95 -13.12
CA GLU A 182 6.63 -17.89 -14.12
C GLU A 182 7.14 -17.11 -15.35
N PRO A 183 8.28 -17.53 -15.93
CA PRO A 183 8.74 -16.94 -17.17
C PRO A 183 7.67 -17.14 -18.26
N PRO A 184 7.55 -16.22 -19.22
CA PRO A 184 6.63 -16.38 -20.33
C PRO A 184 6.84 -17.74 -20.99
N SER A 185 5.75 -18.45 -21.26
CA SER A 185 5.79 -19.59 -22.16
C SER A 185 6.14 -19.05 -23.56
N ASP A 186 7.23 -19.55 -24.16
CA ASP A 186 7.60 -19.24 -25.55
C ASP A 186 6.47 -19.56 -26.55
#